data_AF-A0A0C3ME67-F1
#
_entry.id   AF-A0A0C3ME67-F1
#
_cell.length_a   1.000
_cell.length_b   1.000
_cell.length_c   1.000
_cell.angle_alpha   90.00
_cell.angle_beta   90.00
_cell.angle_gamma   90.00
#
_symmetry.space_group_name_H-M   'P 1'
#
loop_
_entity.id
_entity.type
_entity.pdbx_description
1 polymer ?
#
loop_
_entity_poly.entity_id
_entity_poly.type
_entity_poly.pdbx_seq_one_letter_code
_entity_poly.pdbx_strand_id
1 'polypeptide(L)'
;MALFASSYLIGDALYWYEGLDEDVQNDWSRLRPALLARFGRSGPPPTTASSIPVISVPPPPTTVPTPAAAPPTTSHSLLVRKGRLKVLNSDGSLRGYSARSGDETGLYRTLSTGPDGALLISFTTTPVGEPFEIQIIDSPQNSQVTDSLAVCWEGVSRDRWKSNANYVATSCSFSNIASSKPWEIEKKVWKISKDGEFCVEYPGRDGGTETLQPFIRQSTNNIHWLRPSRPDTQNHVSVRIVFEDVM
;
A
#
# COMPACT_ATOMS: atom_id res chain seq x y z
N MET A 1 4.13 -3.76 -29.66
CA MET A 1 3.41 -2.86 -28.72
C MET A 1 2.09 -3.44 -28.26
N ALA A 2 1.29 -4.09 -29.12
CA ALA A 2 0.04 -4.74 -28.72
C ALA A 2 0.25 -5.82 -27.64
N LEU A 3 1.22 -6.72 -27.84
CA LEU A 3 1.62 -7.75 -26.85
C LEU A 3 2.07 -7.20 -25.50
N PHE A 4 2.67 -6.00 -25.51
CA PHE A 4 3.08 -5.34 -24.26
C PHE A 4 1.89 -4.70 -23.54
N ALA A 5 0.88 -4.22 -24.28
CA ALA A 5 -0.34 -3.69 -23.67
C ALA A 5 -1.26 -4.82 -23.15
N SER A 6 -1.30 -5.97 -23.84
CA SER A 6 -2.14 -7.10 -23.43
C SER A 6 -1.71 -7.71 -22.09
N SER A 7 -0.42 -7.67 -21.73
CA SER A 7 0.06 -8.13 -20.42
C SER A 7 -0.44 -7.33 -19.22
N TYR A 8 -1.08 -6.17 -19.46
CA TYR A 8 -1.71 -5.35 -18.43
C TYR A 8 -3.24 -5.49 -18.39
N LEU A 9 -3.83 -6.28 -19.30
CA LEU A 9 -5.26 -6.57 -19.27
C LEU A 9 -5.54 -7.59 -18.17
N ILE A 10 -6.47 -7.27 -17.28
CA ILE A 10 -6.87 -8.13 -16.16
C ILE A 10 -8.41 -8.19 -16.13
N GLY A 11 -8.97 -9.33 -15.71
CA GLY A 11 -10.41 -9.50 -15.55
C GLY A 11 -11.18 -9.41 -16.87
N ASP A 12 -12.30 -8.69 -16.87
CA ASP A 12 -13.22 -8.60 -18.03
C ASP A 12 -12.54 -8.08 -19.31
N ALA A 13 -11.50 -7.25 -19.17
CA ALA A 13 -10.75 -6.74 -20.30
C ALA A 13 -9.89 -7.81 -20.98
N LEU A 14 -9.40 -8.79 -20.21
CA LEU A 14 -8.64 -9.93 -20.73
C LEU A 14 -9.55 -10.89 -21.49
N TYR A 15 -10.71 -11.26 -20.92
CA TYR A 15 -11.67 -12.13 -21.60
C TYR A 15 -12.23 -11.54 -22.88
N TRP A 16 -12.41 -10.21 -22.92
CA TRP A 16 -12.81 -9.53 -24.14
C TRP A 16 -11.69 -9.52 -25.20
N TYR A 17 -10.43 -9.31 -24.79
CA TYR A 17 -9.28 -9.31 -25.70
C TYR A 17 -9.07 -10.67 -26.38
N GLU A 18 -9.18 -11.76 -25.62
CA GLU A 18 -9.08 -13.15 -26.14
C GLU A 18 -10.16 -13.46 -27.19
N GLY A 19 -11.30 -12.76 -27.15
CA GLY A 19 -12.38 -12.90 -28.12
C GLY A 19 -12.23 -12.07 -29.40
N LEU A 20 -11.16 -11.28 -29.54
CA LEU A 20 -10.90 -10.50 -30.76
C LEU A 20 -10.16 -11.34 -31.80
N ASP A 21 -10.28 -10.97 -33.08
CA ASP A 21 -9.49 -11.60 -34.14
C ASP A 21 -7.99 -11.39 -33.90
N GLU A 22 -7.18 -12.39 -34.25
CA GLU A 22 -5.74 -12.42 -34.04
C GLU A 22 -5.03 -11.22 -34.69
N ASP A 23 -5.55 -10.75 -35.82
CA ASP A 23 -5.09 -9.56 -36.54
C ASP A 23 -5.26 -8.27 -35.71
N VAL A 24 -6.31 -8.22 -34.87
CA VAL A 24 -6.60 -7.09 -33.99
C VAL A 24 -5.80 -7.19 -32.70
N GLN A 25 -5.59 -8.41 -32.19
CA GLN A 25 -4.82 -8.67 -30.98
C GLN A 25 -3.34 -8.29 -31.14
N ASN A 26 -2.78 -8.49 -32.33
CA ASN A 26 -1.35 -8.28 -32.61
C ASN A 26 -1.02 -6.88 -33.15
N ASP A 27 -2.01 -6.13 -33.66
CA ASP A 27 -1.83 -4.79 -34.20
C ASP A 27 -2.29 -3.70 -33.22
N TRP A 28 -1.35 -2.94 -32.68
CA TRP A 28 -1.65 -1.87 -31.72
C TRP A 28 -2.52 -0.76 -32.32
N SER A 29 -2.40 -0.50 -33.62
CA SER A 29 -3.18 0.54 -34.31
C SER A 29 -4.67 0.18 -34.38
N ARG A 30 -5.00 -1.12 -34.31
CA ARG A 30 -6.36 -1.66 -34.28
C ARG A 30 -6.85 -1.95 -32.87
N LEU A 31 -5.96 -2.46 -32.01
CA LEU A 31 -6.27 -2.77 -30.62
C LEU A 31 -6.64 -1.52 -29.82
N ARG A 32 -5.91 -0.42 -30.03
CA ARG A 32 -6.13 0.84 -29.30
C ARG A 32 -7.54 1.43 -29.52
N PRO A 33 -8.05 1.63 -30.76
CA PRO A 33 -9.41 2.14 -30.96
C PRO A 33 -10.47 1.16 -30.46
N ALA A 34 -10.25 -0.15 -30.55
CA ALA A 34 -11.17 -1.15 -30.01
C ALA A 34 -11.27 -1.05 -28.47
N LEU A 35 -10.13 -0.90 -27.77
CA LEU A 35 -10.07 -0.64 -26.34
C LEU A 35 -10.82 0.64 -25.96
N LEU A 36 -10.62 1.72 -26.73
CA LEU A 36 -11.30 2.99 -26.50
C LEU A 36 -12.80 2.94 -26.85
N ALA A 37 -13.23 2.14 -27.81
CA ALA A 37 -14.66 1.98 -28.10
C ALA A 37 -15.39 1.18 -27.02
N ARG A 38 -14.72 0.14 -26.48
CA ARG A 38 -15.27 -0.78 -25.48
C ARG A 38 -15.21 -0.20 -24.07
N PHE A 39 -14.09 0.40 -23.70
CA PHE A 39 -13.81 0.88 -22.33
C PHE A 39 -13.57 2.38 -22.25
N GLY A 40 -13.31 3.04 -23.38
CA GLY A 40 -13.38 4.49 -23.44
C GLY A 40 -14.86 4.90 -23.41
N ARG A 41 -15.20 5.73 -22.42
CA ARG A 41 -16.58 6.19 -22.20
C ARG A 41 -17.10 6.94 -23.44
N SER A 42 -17.85 6.24 -24.28
CA SER A 42 -18.73 6.88 -25.25
C SER A 42 -20.03 7.24 -24.53
N GLY A 43 -20.27 8.53 -24.31
CA GLY A 43 -21.56 9.03 -23.83
C GLY A 43 -22.69 8.70 -24.82
N PRO A 44 -23.97 8.63 -24.38
CA PRO A 44 -25.06 8.21 -25.26
C PRO A 44 -25.33 9.22 -26.39
N PRO A 45 -25.65 8.76 -27.61
CA PRO A 45 -26.00 9.62 -28.75
C PRO A 45 -27.45 10.17 -28.66
N PRO A 46 -27.78 11.24 -29.40
CA PRO A 46 -29.06 11.93 -29.30
C PRO A 46 -30.16 11.15 -30.03
N THR A 47 -31.03 10.47 -29.29
CA THR A 47 -32.29 9.95 -29.85
C THR A 47 -33.33 11.06 -29.81
N THR A 48 -33.61 11.58 -30.99
CA THR A 48 -34.75 12.40 -31.37
C THR A 48 -36.07 11.79 -30.91
N ALA A 49 -36.77 12.48 -30.01
CA ALA A 49 -38.21 12.32 -29.81
C ALA A 49 -38.89 13.67 -30.02
N SER A 50 -39.72 13.68 -31.06
CA SER A 50 -40.49 14.78 -31.61
C SER A 50 -41.77 15.02 -30.82
N SER A 51 -42.27 16.27 -30.92
CA SER A 51 -43.60 16.78 -30.53
C SER A 51 -43.77 17.07 -29.03
N ILE A 52 -44.09 18.29 -28.58
CA ILE A 52 -45.31 19.10 -28.86
C ILE A 52 -44.98 20.61 -28.70
N PRO A 53 -45.64 21.53 -29.42
CA PRO A 53 -45.39 22.98 -29.35
C PRO A 53 -46.33 23.67 -28.35
N VAL A 54 -45.85 24.62 -27.55
CA VAL A 54 -46.56 25.91 -27.31
C VAL A 54 -45.52 26.98 -26.96
N ILE A 55 -45.50 28.01 -27.79
CA ILE A 55 -44.75 29.25 -27.67
C ILE A 55 -45.47 30.17 -26.67
N SER A 56 -44.75 30.73 -25.71
CA SER A 56 -45.02 32.09 -25.21
C SER A 56 -43.72 32.70 -24.66
N VAL A 57 -43.43 33.91 -25.15
CA VAL A 57 -42.19 34.71 -25.01
C VAL A 57 -42.42 35.77 -23.88
N PRO A 58 -41.41 36.53 -23.42
CA PRO A 58 -40.66 36.40 -22.15
C PRO A 58 -40.99 37.54 -21.13
N PRO A 59 -40.32 37.61 -19.97
CA PRO A 59 -39.20 38.57 -19.82
C PRO A 59 -37.99 38.00 -19.06
N PRO A 60 -36.79 38.62 -19.13
CA PRO A 60 -35.58 38.05 -18.58
C PRO A 60 -35.41 38.40 -17.10
N PRO A 61 -35.04 37.43 -16.24
CA PRO A 61 -34.31 37.73 -15.03
C PRO A 61 -32.88 37.20 -15.14
N THR A 62 -31.96 38.11 -14.84
CA THR A 62 -30.56 37.89 -14.50
C THR A 62 -30.36 36.66 -13.62
N THR A 63 -29.81 35.60 -14.18
CA THR A 63 -29.42 34.40 -13.45
C THR A 63 -28.06 34.61 -12.79
N VAL A 64 -28.08 34.62 -11.46
CA VAL A 64 -26.92 34.38 -10.59
C VAL A 64 -26.23 33.09 -11.05
N PRO A 65 -24.89 33.04 -11.18
CA PRO A 65 -24.20 31.80 -11.53
C PRO A 65 -24.40 30.79 -10.40
N THR A 66 -25.11 29.70 -10.72
CA THR A 66 -25.21 28.50 -9.89
C THR A 66 -23.80 27.94 -9.69
N PRO A 67 -23.35 27.67 -8.45
CA PRO A 67 -22.07 26.99 -8.24
C PRO A 67 -22.10 25.64 -8.96
N ALA A 68 -21.08 25.38 -9.79
CA ALA A 68 -20.91 24.12 -10.50
C ALA A 68 -20.92 22.96 -9.50
N ALA A 69 -21.83 22.01 -9.69
CA ALA A 69 -21.82 20.75 -8.94
C ALA A 69 -20.52 20.01 -9.25
N ALA A 70 -19.75 19.70 -8.21
CA ALA A 70 -18.50 18.97 -8.32
C ALA A 70 -18.73 17.59 -8.97
N PRO A 71 -17.82 17.12 -9.84
CA PRO A 71 -17.94 15.80 -10.43
C PRO A 71 -17.91 14.72 -9.34
N PRO A 72 -18.67 13.62 -9.48
CA PRO A 72 -18.61 12.52 -8.54
C PRO A 72 -17.19 11.93 -8.57
N THR A 73 -16.49 12.07 -7.45
CA THR A 73 -15.21 11.39 -7.21
C THR A 73 -15.41 9.91 -7.46
N THR A 74 -14.72 9.38 -8.46
CA THR A 74 -14.60 7.94 -8.70
C THR A 74 -13.95 7.36 -7.45
N SER A 75 -14.75 6.81 -6.55
CA SER A 75 -14.26 6.04 -5.42
C SER A 75 -13.70 4.74 -5.98
N HIS A 76 -12.40 4.72 -6.24
CA HIS A 76 -11.69 3.45 -6.28
C HIS A 76 -12.02 2.76 -4.96
N SER A 77 -12.75 1.64 -5.02
CA SER A 77 -13.12 0.90 -3.81
C SER A 77 -11.83 0.41 -3.17
N LEU A 78 -11.40 1.16 -2.18
CA LEU A 78 -10.21 0.91 -1.40
C LEU A 78 -10.39 -0.44 -0.69
N LEU A 79 -9.67 -1.47 -1.15
CA LEU A 79 -9.74 -2.80 -0.56
C LEU A 79 -9.02 -2.75 0.79
N VAL A 80 -9.80 -2.89 1.87
CA VAL A 80 -9.26 -3.02 3.22
C VAL A 80 -8.91 -4.49 3.44
N ARG A 81 -7.63 -4.76 3.71
CA ARG A 81 -7.13 -6.10 4.06
C ARG A 81 -6.90 -6.19 5.55
N LYS A 82 -7.16 -7.38 6.11
CA LYS A 82 -6.98 -7.69 7.54
C LYS A 82 -6.23 -9.00 7.67
N GLY A 83 -5.23 -9.03 8.54
CA GLY A 83 -4.35 -10.18 8.59
C GLY A 83 -3.21 -10.07 9.59
N ARG A 84 -2.19 -10.91 9.38
CA ARG A 84 -1.00 -11.05 10.23
C ARG A 84 0.26 -10.75 9.44
N LEU A 85 1.30 -10.33 10.15
CA LEU A 85 2.65 -10.20 9.59
C LEU A 85 3.42 -11.51 9.79
N LYS A 86 3.62 -12.25 8.71
CA LYS A 86 4.34 -13.53 8.68
C LYS A 86 5.79 -13.29 8.32
N VAL A 87 6.70 -13.91 9.08
CA VAL A 87 8.14 -13.73 8.94
C VAL A 87 8.76 -15.02 8.39
N LEU A 88 9.35 -14.92 7.21
CA LEU A 88 9.96 -16.01 6.47
C LEU A 88 11.47 -15.83 6.41
N ASN A 89 12.22 -16.93 6.44
CA ASN A 89 13.63 -16.91 6.09
C ASN A 89 13.82 -16.64 4.58
N SER A 90 15.06 -16.37 4.16
CA SER A 90 15.38 -16.18 2.74
C SER A 90 15.01 -17.39 1.88
N ASP A 91 15.08 -18.61 2.44
CA ASP A 91 14.66 -19.86 1.79
C ASP A 91 13.13 -20.04 1.70
N GLY A 92 12.35 -19.12 2.29
CA GLY A 92 10.88 -19.18 2.33
C GLY A 92 10.31 -20.01 3.48
N SER A 93 11.15 -20.64 4.30
CA SER A 93 10.67 -21.36 5.49
C SER A 93 10.08 -20.40 6.52
N LEU A 94 9.00 -20.84 7.19
CA LEU A 94 8.36 -20.05 8.23
C LEU A 94 9.28 -19.94 9.45
N ARG A 95 9.60 -18.71 9.83
CA ARG A 95 10.33 -18.41 11.07
C ARG A 95 9.39 -18.06 12.23
N GLY A 96 8.25 -17.44 11.93
CA GLY A 96 7.22 -17.09 12.90
C GLY A 96 6.35 -15.94 12.40
N TYR A 97 5.73 -15.23 13.33
CA TYR A 97 4.91 -14.06 13.08
C TYR A 97 5.41 -12.89 13.94
N SER A 98 5.20 -11.64 13.51
CA SER A 98 5.41 -10.50 14.41
C SER A 98 4.51 -10.66 15.63
N ALA A 99 5.03 -10.54 16.84
CA ALA A 99 4.26 -10.79 18.06
C ALA A 99 3.20 -9.70 18.33
N ARG A 100 2.07 -10.12 18.93
CA ARG A 100 0.91 -9.26 19.22
C ARG A 100 1.20 -8.13 20.20
N SER A 101 2.02 -8.41 21.21
CA SER A 101 2.43 -7.42 22.21
C SER A 101 3.80 -6.88 21.84
N GLY A 102 3.91 -5.55 21.78
CA GLY A 102 5.20 -4.91 21.87
C GLY A 102 5.84 -5.21 23.23
N ASP A 103 7.13 -4.95 23.36
CA ASP A 103 7.77 -4.95 24.67
C ASP A 103 7.26 -3.79 25.56
N GLU A 104 7.83 -3.67 26.76
CA GLU A 104 7.48 -2.61 27.73
C GLU A 104 7.64 -1.18 27.16
N THR A 105 8.37 -1.03 26.05
CA THR A 105 8.58 0.25 25.35
C THR A 105 7.70 0.44 24.12
N GLY A 106 6.79 -0.50 23.84
CA GLY A 106 5.88 -0.44 22.68
C GLY A 106 6.53 -0.87 21.36
N LEU A 107 7.69 -1.56 21.39
CA LEU A 107 8.39 -2.02 20.20
C LEU A 107 7.94 -3.43 19.78
N TYR A 108 7.55 -3.58 18.51
CA TYR A 108 7.19 -4.84 17.88
C TYR A 108 8.41 -5.49 17.23
N ARG A 109 9.34 -5.98 18.06
CA ARG A 109 10.57 -6.64 17.61
C ARG A 109 10.59 -8.14 17.81
N THR A 110 9.70 -8.68 18.64
CA THR A 110 9.69 -10.10 18.98
C THR A 110 8.86 -10.92 17.99
N LEU A 111 9.18 -12.20 17.91
CA LEU A 111 8.45 -13.18 17.12
C LEU A 111 7.54 -14.03 17.99
N SER A 112 6.35 -14.33 17.48
CA SER A 112 5.51 -15.43 17.95
C SER A 112 5.75 -16.67 17.09
N THR A 113 5.74 -17.84 17.72
CA THR A 113 5.87 -19.14 17.04
C THR A 113 4.60 -19.56 16.32
N GLY A 114 3.44 -19.01 16.71
CA GLY A 114 2.14 -19.39 16.20
C GLY A 114 1.27 -18.20 15.82
N PRO A 115 0.20 -18.45 15.04
CA PRO A 115 -0.67 -17.39 14.54
C PRO A 115 -1.47 -16.72 15.65
N ASP A 116 -1.80 -17.41 16.75
CA ASP A 116 -2.63 -16.87 17.85
C ASP A 116 -1.94 -15.77 18.66
N GLY A 117 -0.60 -15.80 18.70
CA GLY A 117 0.22 -14.76 19.32
C GLY A 117 0.70 -13.68 18.33
N ALA A 118 0.19 -13.67 17.10
CA ALA A 118 0.62 -12.75 16.07
C ALA A 118 -0.07 -11.38 16.18
N LEU A 119 0.64 -10.35 15.73
CA LEU A 119 0.11 -9.01 15.54
C LEU A 119 -0.93 -9.02 14.42
N LEU A 120 -2.13 -8.56 14.76
CA LEU A 120 -3.19 -8.35 13.81
C LEU A 120 -3.14 -6.92 13.30
N ILE A 121 -3.21 -6.80 11.99
CA ILE A 121 -3.15 -5.51 11.31
C ILE A 121 -4.25 -5.39 10.26
N SER A 122 -4.61 -4.15 9.96
CA SER A 122 -5.41 -3.80 8.80
C SER A 122 -4.77 -2.66 8.02
N PHE A 123 -4.92 -2.68 6.71
CA PHE A 123 -4.51 -1.57 5.88
C PHE A 123 -5.35 -1.52 4.63
N THR A 124 -5.36 -0.34 4.04
CA THR A 124 -5.99 -0.11 2.76
C THR A 124 -4.94 -0.17 1.67
N THR A 125 -5.12 -1.04 0.67
CA THR A 125 -4.19 -1.08 -0.46
C THR A 125 -4.28 0.21 -1.26
N THR A 126 -3.19 0.98 -1.27
CA THR A 126 -2.98 2.13 -2.13
C THR A 126 -2.50 1.67 -3.52
N PRO A 127 -2.52 2.56 -4.54
CA PRO A 127 -1.88 2.28 -5.82
C PRO A 127 -0.44 1.79 -5.63
N VAL A 128 -0.01 0.85 -6.48
CA VAL A 128 1.31 0.21 -6.39
C VAL A 128 2.40 1.27 -6.31
N GLY A 129 3.18 1.26 -5.22
CA GLY A 129 4.31 2.15 -5.04
C GLY A 129 4.07 3.38 -4.18
N GLU A 130 2.87 3.59 -3.63
CA GLU A 130 2.67 4.63 -2.61
C GLU A 130 2.77 4.09 -1.18
N PRO A 131 3.53 4.75 -0.28
CA PRO A 131 3.54 4.43 1.13
C PRO A 131 2.15 4.56 1.77
N PHE A 132 1.78 3.59 2.60
CA PHE A 132 0.50 3.58 3.30
C PHE A 132 0.69 3.32 4.80
N GLU A 133 -0.39 3.55 5.55
CA GLU A 133 -0.44 3.36 6.99
C GLU A 133 -1.00 1.96 7.30
N ILE A 134 -0.37 1.28 8.25
CA ILE A 134 -0.85 0.03 8.80
C ILE A 134 -1.49 0.34 10.14
N GLN A 135 -2.73 -0.09 10.32
CA GLN A 135 -3.48 -0.01 11.57
C GLN A 135 -3.31 -1.32 12.34
N ILE A 136 -3.15 -1.21 13.65
CA ILE A 136 -3.14 -2.33 14.59
C ILE A 136 -4.57 -2.54 15.07
N ILE A 137 -5.02 -3.79 15.05
CA ILE A 137 -6.37 -4.17 15.46
C ILE A 137 -6.32 -5.20 16.59
N ASP A 138 -7.33 -5.20 17.44
CA ASP A 138 -7.49 -6.13 18.56
C ASP A 138 -7.94 -7.53 18.09
N SER A 139 -8.90 -7.57 17.16
CA SER A 139 -9.56 -8.79 16.70
C SER A 139 -9.82 -8.78 15.19
N PRO A 140 -9.77 -9.93 14.51
CA PRO A 140 -10.11 -10.00 13.10
C PRO A 140 -11.63 -9.79 12.86
N GLN A 141 -12.50 -10.24 13.78
CA GLN A 141 -13.96 -10.07 13.64
C GLN A 141 -14.41 -8.67 14.04
N ASN A 142 -13.90 -8.16 15.16
CA ASN A 142 -14.19 -6.82 15.65
C ASN A 142 -12.94 -5.97 15.46
N SER A 143 -12.73 -5.44 14.25
CA SER A 143 -11.48 -4.74 13.90
C SER A 143 -11.47 -3.31 14.42
N GLN A 144 -11.56 -3.16 15.73
CA GLN A 144 -11.37 -1.88 16.35
C GLN A 144 -9.90 -1.51 16.21
N VAL A 145 -9.63 -0.38 15.56
CA VAL A 145 -8.28 0.16 15.45
C VAL A 145 -7.84 0.58 16.84
N THR A 146 -6.80 -0.09 17.35
CA THR A 146 -6.22 0.21 18.66
C THR A 146 -5.10 1.22 18.55
N ASP A 147 -4.31 1.16 17.46
CA ASP A 147 -3.22 2.08 17.19
C ASP A 147 -2.77 1.99 15.72
N SER A 148 -1.71 2.71 15.35
CA SER A 148 -1.02 2.59 14.07
C SER A 148 0.37 1.97 14.25
N LEU A 149 0.73 1.07 13.33
CA LEU A 149 2.08 0.52 13.26
C LEU A 149 2.98 1.55 12.60
N ALA A 150 3.98 2.01 13.34
CA ALA A 150 4.97 2.97 12.91
C ALA A 150 6.37 2.34 12.92
N VAL A 151 7.36 3.10 12.48
CA VAL A 151 8.78 2.73 12.56
C VAL A 151 9.53 3.81 13.32
N CYS A 152 10.39 3.40 14.25
CA CYS A 152 11.22 4.31 15.03
C CYS A 152 12.70 3.92 15.03
N TRP A 153 13.58 4.89 15.32
CA TRP A 153 15.03 4.69 15.42
C TRP A 153 15.45 4.65 16.89
N GLU A 154 15.87 3.48 17.35
CA GLU A 154 16.28 3.28 18.75
C GLU A 154 17.64 3.95 19.01
N GLY A 155 17.71 4.79 20.05
CA GLY A 155 18.97 5.26 20.62
C GLY A 155 19.74 6.31 19.82
N VAL A 156 19.08 7.07 18.94
CA VAL A 156 19.77 8.04 18.07
C VAL A 156 19.48 9.49 18.46
N SER A 157 20.53 10.22 18.86
CA SER A 157 20.50 11.69 18.96
C SER A 157 20.61 12.34 17.57
N ARG A 158 20.16 13.60 17.46
CA ARG A 158 19.93 14.37 16.22
C ARG A 158 20.99 14.11 15.12
N ASP A 159 20.50 13.93 13.88
CA ASP A 159 21.23 13.74 12.61
C ASP A 159 22.17 12.54 12.50
N ARG A 160 22.51 11.87 13.60
CA ARG A 160 23.34 10.66 13.56
C ARG A 160 22.67 9.53 12.78
N TRP A 161 21.34 9.43 12.84
CA TRP A 161 20.59 8.40 12.12
C TRP A 161 20.81 8.50 10.60
N LYS A 162 20.98 9.72 10.08
CA LYS A 162 21.28 9.98 8.67
C LYS A 162 22.71 9.58 8.30
N SER A 163 23.67 9.79 9.21
CA SER A 163 25.10 9.66 8.93
C SER A 163 25.68 8.29 9.22
N ASN A 164 25.03 7.47 10.06
CA ASN A 164 25.55 6.17 10.44
C ASN A 164 24.61 5.07 9.97
N ALA A 165 25.07 4.33 8.96
CA ALA A 165 24.35 3.20 8.39
C ALA A 165 24.18 2.02 9.37
N ASN A 166 24.77 2.09 10.57
CA ASN A 166 24.60 1.07 11.59
C ASN A 166 23.31 1.20 12.40
N TYR A 167 22.58 2.30 12.25
CA TYR A 167 21.33 2.49 12.97
C TYR A 167 20.24 1.58 12.43
N VAL A 168 19.45 1.10 13.38
CA VAL A 168 18.45 0.05 13.17
C VAL A 168 17.09 0.66 13.45
N ALA A 169 16.19 0.58 12.48
CA ALA A 169 14.82 0.97 12.72
C ALA A 169 14.04 -0.24 13.24
N THR A 170 13.04 0.00 14.08
CA THR A 170 12.21 -1.04 14.70
C THR A 170 10.75 -0.66 14.55
N SER A 171 9.89 -1.64 14.31
CA SER A 171 8.44 -1.44 14.28
C SER A 171 7.93 -1.10 15.67
N CYS A 172 6.98 -0.18 15.77
CA CYS A 172 6.44 0.27 17.05
C CYS A 172 4.97 0.64 16.99
N SER A 173 4.35 0.68 18.16
CA SER A 173 3.04 1.29 18.38
C SER A 173 3.23 2.82 18.41
N PHE A 174 2.55 3.53 17.50
CA PHE A 174 2.68 4.98 17.36
C PHE A 174 2.28 5.72 18.65
N SER A 175 1.22 5.27 19.32
CA SER A 175 0.72 5.91 20.53
C SER A 175 1.53 5.59 21.78
N ASN A 176 2.20 4.42 21.84
CA ASN A 176 2.94 3.99 23.03
C ASN A 176 4.38 4.51 23.09
N ILE A 177 4.97 4.94 21.97
CA ILE A 177 6.30 5.53 21.99
C ILE A 177 6.21 7.02 22.27
N ALA A 178 6.62 7.40 23.48
CA ALA A 178 6.86 8.80 23.84
C ALA A 178 8.12 9.30 23.13
N SER A 179 8.00 9.72 21.86
CA SER A 179 9.08 10.46 21.23
C SER A 179 8.94 11.95 21.54
N SER A 180 10.07 12.53 21.97
CA SER A 180 10.20 13.99 22.09
C SER A 180 10.34 14.70 20.74
N LYS A 181 10.53 13.96 19.62
CA LYS A 181 10.87 14.55 18.32
C LYS A 181 10.09 13.90 17.16
N PRO A 182 9.50 14.71 16.27
CA PRO A 182 8.63 14.21 15.20
C PRO A 182 9.31 13.35 14.14
N TRP A 183 10.66 13.35 14.05
CA TRP A 183 11.41 12.52 13.10
C TRP A 183 11.90 11.19 13.68
N GLU A 184 11.69 10.93 14.97
CA GLU A 184 12.13 9.66 15.57
C GLU A 184 11.12 8.53 15.34
N ILE A 185 9.88 8.87 14.98
CA ILE A 185 8.80 7.94 14.68
C ILE A 185 8.08 8.43 13.42
N GLU A 186 7.88 7.55 12.45
CA GLU A 186 7.11 7.87 11.25
C GLU A 186 6.07 6.80 10.98
N LYS A 187 4.87 7.27 10.64
CA LYS A 187 3.75 6.46 10.15
C LYS A 187 3.57 6.72 8.67
N LYS A 188 2.79 5.87 7.99
CA LYS A 188 2.62 5.94 6.53
C LYS A 188 3.93 5.71 5.76
N VAL A 189 4.74 4.78 6.24
CA VAL A 189 6.04 4.41 5.67
C VAL A 189 6.03 3.03 5.00
N TRP A 190 4.90 2.33 5.05
CA TRP A 190 4.83 0.93 4.65
C TRP A 190 4.57 0.81 3.16
N LYS A 191 5.29 -0.12 2.52
CA LYS A 191 5.04 -0.54 1.14
C LYS A 191 4.98 -2.04 1.06
N ILE A 192 4.21 -2.51 0.07
CA ILE A 192 4.14 -3.92 -0.28
C ILE A 192 4.66 -4.06 -1.71
N SER A 193 5.62 -4.95 -1.90
CA SER A 193 6.12 -5.32 -3.23
C SER A 193 5.06 -6.08 -4.02
N LYS A 194 5.29 -6.29 -5.33
CA LYS A 194 4.40 -7.12 -6.15
C LYS A 194 4.29 -8.56 -5.62
N ASP A 195 5.32 -9.03 -4.92
CA ASP A 195 5.40 -10.37 -4.35
C ASP A 195 4.75 -10.46 -2.95
N GLY A 196 4.14 -9.37 -2.46
CA GLY A 196 3.50 -9.33 -1.15
C GLY A 196 4.47 -9.09 0.02
N GLU A 197 5.72 -8.72 -0.27
CA GLU A 197 6.74 -8.47 0.76
C GLU A 197 6.65 -7.03 1.28
N PHE A 198 6.62 -6.88 2.59
CA PHE A 198 6.65 -5.58 3.25
C PHE A 198 8.05 -5.00 3.28
N CYS A 199 8.14 -3.72 2.95
CA CYS A 199 9.30 -2.90 3.18
C CYS A 199 8.89 -1.54 3.77
N VAL A 200 9.87 -0.83 4.28
CA VAL A 200 9.69 0.50 4.86
C VAL A 200 10.38 1.50 3.96
N GLU A 201 9.65 2.49 3.45
CA GLU A 201 10.24 3.66 2.81
C GLU A 201 10.44 4.78 3.79
N TYR A 202 11.62 5.37 3.75
CA TYR A 202 12.01 6.40 4.69
C TYR A 202 12.84 7.50 4.03
N PRO A 203 12.82 8.75 4.54
CA PRO A 203 13.68 9.81 4.03
C PRO A 203 15.17 9.43 4.12
N GLY A 204 15.83 9.38 2.96
CA GLY A 204 17.26 9.17 2.82
C GLY A 204 18.06 10.44 3.17
N ARG A 205 19.39 10.28 3.23
CA ARG A 205 20.30 11.38 3.61
C ARG A 205 20.23 12.57 2.64
N ASP A 206 20.05 12.29 1.35
CA ASP A 206 20.12 13.28 0.27
C ASP A 206 18.74 13.89 -0.07
N GLY A 207 17.75 13.70 0.81
CA GLY A 207 16.36 14.15 0.58
C GLY A 207 15.56 13.23 -0.34
N GLY A 208 16.15 12.14 -0.85
CA GLY A 208 15.44 11.05 -1.52
C GLY A 208 14.73 10.12 -0.53
N THR A 209 14.17 9.03 -1.03
CA THR A 209 13.65 7.92 -0.21
C THR A 209 14.61 6.72 -0.27
N GLU A 210 14.77 6.05 0.86
CA GLU A 210 15.51 4.81 0.99
C GLU A 210 14.55 3.71 1.45
N THR A 211 14.74 2.50 0.92
CA THR A 211 13.97 1.33 1.33
C THR A 211 14.75 0.52 2.37
N LEU A 212 14.16 0.30 3.53
CA LEU A 212 14.66 -0.61 4.54
C LEU A 212 14.05 -1.99 4.35
N GLN A 213 14.87 -3.01 4.57
CA GLN A 213 14.51 -4.42 4.52
C GLN A 213 14.53 -5.03 5.93
N PRO A 214 13.71 -6.06 6.19
CA PRO A 214 13.68 -6.70 7.48
C PRO A 214 14.83 -7.70 7.65
N PHE A 215 15.42 -7.68 8.84
CA PHE A 215 16.47 -8.58 9.29
C PHE A 215 16.16 -9.05 10.70
N ILE A 216 16.72 -10.19 11.07
CA ILE A 216 16.69 -10.68 12.44
C ILE A 216 18.09 -10.70 13.02
N ARG A 217 18.26 -10.07 14.18
CA ARG A 217 19.51 -10.16 14.95
C ARG A 217 19.62 -11.54 15.59
N GLN A 218 20.68 -12.28 15.26
CA GLN A 218 20.85 -13.68 15.69
C GLN A 218 20.86 -13.86 17.20
N SER A 219 21.49 -12.93 17.94
CA SER A 219 21.66 -13.05 19.40
C SER A 219 20.37 -12.87 20.19
N THR A 220 19.40 -12.11 19.67
CA THR A 220 18.16 -11.78 20.38
C THR A 220 16.90 -12.27 19.67
N ASN A 221 17.04 -12.76 18.43
CA ASN A 221 15.93 -13.13 17.56
C ASN A 221 14.91 -11.99 17.34
N ASN A 222 15.38 -10.74 17.38
CA ASN A 222 14.55 -9.55 17.19
C ASN A 222 14.53 -9.09 15.73
N ILE A 223 13.35 -8.68 15.26
CA ILE A 223 13.14 -8.05 13.96
C ILE A 223 13.65 -6.61 13.99
N HIS A 224 14.34 -6.25 12.91
CA HIS A 224 14.99 -4.97 12.70
C HIS A 224 14.90 -4.58 11.22
N TRP A 225 14.82 -3.30 10.94
CA TRP A 225 14.80 -2.76 9.58
C TRP A 225 16.13 -2.09 9.27
N LEU A 226 16.81 -2.57 8.22
CA LEU A 226 18.16 -2.14 7.84
C LEU A 226 18.23 -1.78 6.35
N ARG A 227 19.23 -0.99 6.00
CA ARG A 227 19.57 -0.70 4.59
C ARG A 227 20.18 -1.96 3.92
N PRO A 228 19.84 -2.26 2.66
CA PRO A 228 20.31 -3.47 1.97
C PRO A 228 21.83 -3.55 1.77
N SER A 229 22.51 -2.42 1.52
CA SER A 229 23.90 -2.38 1.05
C SER A 229 24.97 -2.48 2.15
N ARG A 230 24.71 -3.23 3.23
CA ARG A 230 25.56 -3.23 4.42
C ARG A 230 26.55 -4.43 4.43
N PRO A 231 27.87 -4.18 4.47
CA PRO A 231 28.88 -5.25 4.57
C PRO A 231 29.03 -5.84 5.98
N ASP A 232 28.53 -5.15 7.02
CA ASP A 232 28.63 -5.55 8.43
C ASP A 232 27.29 -6.05 9.00
N THR A 233 26.70 -7.03 8.32
CA THR A 233 25.48 -7.74 8.76
C THR A 233 25.80 -9.09 9.39
N GLN A 234 27.04 -9.33 9.85
CA GLN A 234 27.46 -10.65 10.35
C GLN A 234 26.55 -11.21 11.46
N ASN A 235 25.94 -10.34 12.27
CA ASN A 235 25.02 -10.74 13.34
C ASN A 235 23.52 -10.68 12.95
N HIS A 236 23.21 -10.45 11.68
CA HIS A 236 21.85 -10.29 11.17
C HIS A 236 21.57 -11.28 10.04
N VAL A 237 20.40 -11.89 10.08
CA VAL A 237 19.90 -12.77 9.02
C VAL A 237 18.82 -12.02 8.26
N SER A 238 18.96 -11.93 6.94
CA SER A 238 17.91 -11.37 6.09
C SER A 238 16.64 -12.23 6.20
N VAL A 239 15.50 -11.57 6.35
CA VAL A 239 14.20 -12.23 6.35
C VAL A 239 13.27 -11.52 5.40
N ARG A 240 12.12 -12.12 5.17
CA ARG A 240 11.01 -11.52 4.43
C ARG A 240 9.81 -11.42 5.35
N ILE A 241 9.13 -10.30 5.30
CA ILE A 241 7.87 -10.11 6.02
C ILE A 241 6.78 -10.05 4.97
N VAL A 242 5.82 -10.96 5.05
CA VAL A 242 4.70 -11.05 4.11
C VAL A 242 3.37 -10.94 4.85
N PHE A 243 2.35 -10.53 4.13
CA PHE A 243 0.99 -10.49 4.65
C PHE A 243 0.31 -11.85 4.58
N GLU A 244 -0.36 -12.26 5.66
CA GLU A 244 -1.25 -13.42 5.67
C GLU A 244 -2.67 -12.97 6.01
N ASP A 245 -3.62 -13.14 5.10
CA ASP A 245 -5.03 -12.79 5.34
C ASP A 245 -5.62 -13.65 6.47
N VAL A 246 -6.48 -13.04 7.27
CA VAL A 246 -7.29 -13.75 8.27
C VAL A 246 -8.75 -13.58 7.84
N MET A 247 -9.36 -14.68 7.38
CA MET A 247 -10.80 -14.74 7.07
C MET A 247 -11.64 -14.77 8.34
#